data_AF-A0A3C1UG07-F1
#
_entry.id   AF-A0A3C1UG07-F1
#
_cell.length_a   1.000
_cell.length_b   1.000
_cell.length_c   1.000
_cell.angle_alpha   90.00
_cell.angle_beta   90.00
_cell.angle_gamma   90.00
#
_symmetry.space_group_name_H-M   'P 1'
#
loop_
_entity.id
_entity.type
_entity.pdbx_description
1 polymer ?
#
loop_
_entity_poly.entity_id
_entity_poly.type
_entity_poly.pdbx_seq_one_letter_code
_entity_poly.pdbx_strand_id
1 'polypeptide(L)'
;PIGRKDNVETIHDGLMMMGAGMVIETVDAIIAGTVKPIPQSEMLTAGEKPTPAPKIFKDTCRIDWNWCAEKVYNHVRGLSPYPA
;
A
#
# COMPACT_ATOMS: atom_id res chain seq x y z
N PRO A 1 -2.06 -7.21 -7.98
CA PRO A 1 -0.79 -6.67 -8.53
C PRO A 1 -0.95 -5.18 -8.86
N ILE A 2 0.10 -4.37 -8.74
CA ILE A 2 0.07 -2.95 -9.16
C ILE A 2 0.44 -2.88 -10.64
N GLY A 3 -0.50 -2.44 -11.47
CA GLY A 3 -0.33 -2.25 -12.91
C GLY A 3 0.58 -1.06 -13.25
N ARG A 4 1.14 -1.08 -14.47
CA ARG A 4 2.03 0.01 -14.94
C ARG A 4 1.35 1.37 -15.00
N LYS A 5 0.02 1.41 -15.17
CA LYS A 5 -0.76 2.65 -15.30
C LYS A 5 -1.56 2.99 -14.05
N ASP A 6 -1.48 2.18 -13.01
CA ASP A 6 -2.24 2.41 -11.79
C ASP A 6 -1.66 3.63 -11.05
N ASN A 7 -2.54 4.50 -10.60
CA ASN A 7 -2.24 5.63 -9.72
C ASN A 7 -2.84 5.39 -8.33
N VAL A 8 -2.73 6.37 -7.43
CA VAL A 8 -3.25 6.26 -6.06
C VAL A 8 -4.75 5.95 -6.06
N GLU A 9 -5.53 6.64 -6.89
CA GLU A 9 -6.99 6.46 -6.96
C GLU A 9 -7.38 5.05 -7.41
N THR A 10 -6.75 4.56 -8.49
CA THR A 10 -7.01 3.19 -8.98
C THR A 10 -6.72 2.13 -7.92
N ILE A 11 -5.60 2.29 -7.21
CA ILE A 11 -5.22 1.37 -6.13
C ILE A 11 -6.14 1.52 -4.92
N HIS A 12 -6.47 2.74 -4.54
CA HIS A 12 -7.37 3.04 -3.43
C HIS A 12 -8.74 2.38 -3.64
N ASP A 13 -9.36 2.58 -4.80
CA ASP A 13 -10.71 2.09 -5.08
C ASP A 13 -10.73 0.56 -5.16
N GLY A 14 -9.71 -0.03 -5.77
CA GLY A 14 -9.52 -1.48 -5.80
C GLY A 14 -9.37 -2.07 -4.39
N LEU A 15 -8.49 -1.48 -3.56
CA LEU A 15 -8.26 -1.93 -2.18
C LEU A 15 -9.49 -1.71 -1.29
N MET A 16 -10.25 -0.64 -1.50
CA MET A 16 -11.48 -0.36 -0.76
C MET A 16 -12.50 -1.49 -0.93
N MET A 17 -12.75 -1.89 -2.18
CA MET A 17 -13.70 -2.97 -2.48
C MET A 17 -13.20 -4.33 -2.00
N MET A 18 -11.94 -4.67 -2.25
CA MET A 18 -11.36 -5.95 -1.80
C MET A 18 -11.31 -6.04 -0.26
N GLY A 19 -10.93 -4.95 0.40
CA GLY A 19 -10.82 -4.89 1.86
C GLY A 19 -12.18 -5.05 2.54
N ALA A 20 -13.25 -4.47 1.97
CA ALA A 20 -14.60 -4.63 2.51
C ALA A 20 -15.03 -6.11 2.57
N GLY A 21 -14.82 -6.87 1.50
CA GLY A 21 -15.10 -8.31 1.48
C GLY A 21 -14.24 -9.10 2.46
N MET A 22 -12.92 -8.84 2.46
CA MET A 22 -11.97 -9.50 3.35
C MET A 22 -12.31 -9.31 4.83
N VAL A 23 -12.78 -8.12 5.22
CA VAL A 23 -13.17 -7.84 6.61
C VAL A 23 -14.35 -8.72 7.04
N ILE A 24 -15.37 -8.88 6.18
CA ILE A 24 -16.52 -9.74 6.47
C ILE A 24 -16.06 -11.20 6.66
N GLU A 25 -15.29 -11.73 5.71
CA GLU A 25 -14.75 -13.10 5.78
C GLU A 25 -13.91 -13.32 7.05
N THR A 26 -13.13 -12.32 7.46
CA THR A 26 -12.30 -12.39 8.66
C THR A 26 -13.16 -12.41 9.92
N VAL A 27 -14.20 -11.58 9.99
CA VAL A 27 -15.13 -11.55 11.13
C VAL A 27 -15.87 -12.88 11.26
N ASP A 28 -16.35 -13.45 10.16
CA ASP A 28 -16.99 -14.76 10.15
C ASP A 28 -16.04 -15.87 10.63
N ALA A 29 -14.77 -15.85 10.20
CA ALA A 29 -13.75 -16.79 10.67
C ALA A 29 -13.42 -16.63 12.16
N ILE A 30 -13.45 -15.40 12.69
CA ILE A 30 -13.29 -15.14 14.13
C ILE A 30 -14.48 -15.74 14.90
N ILE A 31 -15.71 -15.50 14.45
CA ILE A 31 -16.93 -16.04 15.08
C ILE A 31 -16.93 -17.57 15.07
N ALA A 32 -16.50 -18.17 13.95
CA ALA A 32 -16.40 -19.62 13.81
C ALA A 32 -15.19 -20.23 14.57
N GLY A 33 -14.28 -19.42 15.09
CA GLY A 33 -13.07 -19.88 15.77
C GLY A 33 -12.04 -20.54 14.83
N THR A 34 -12.08 -20.22 13.53
CA THR A 34 -11.23 -20.84 12.49
C THR A 34 -10.08 -19.96 12.03
N VAL A 35 -10.00 -18.71 12.52
CA VAL A 35 -8.92 -17.77 12.18
C VAL A 35 -7.55 -18.30 12.59
N LYS A 36 -6.53 -18.10 11.74
CA LYS A 36 -5.13 -18.47 12.01
C LYS A 36 -4.27 -17.21 12.03
N PRO A 37 -4.00 -16.62 13.21
CA PRO A 37 -3.14 -15.45 13.30
C PRO A 37 -1.68 -15.83 13.01
N ILE A 38 -0.97 -14.95 12.29
CA ILE A 38 0.45 -15.12 11.96
C ILE A 38 1.22 -13.94 12.59
N PRO A 39 2.21 -14.18 13.47
CA PRO A 39 3.08 -13.13 13.98
C PRO A 39 3.84 -12.43 12.85
N GLN A 40 3.91 -11.09 12.86
CA GLN A 40 4.62 -10.34 11.81
C GLN A 40 6.10 -10.73 11.70
N SER A 41 6.74 -11.13 12.81
CA SER A 41 8.13 -11.62 12.82
C SER A 41 8.34 -12.85 11.94
N GLU A 42 7.32 -13.67 11.72
CA GLU A 42 7.38 -14.84 10.82
C GLU A 42 7.22 -14.44 9.35
N MET A 43 6.71 -13.24 9.07
CA MET A 43 6.52 -12.72 7.71
C MET A 43 7.70 -11.88 7.21
N LEU A 44 8.57 -11.41 8.11
CA LEU A 44 9.72 -10.59 7.77
C LEU A 44 10.93 -11.49 7.42
N THR A 45 11.72 -11.09 6.43
CA THR A 45 13.01 -11.74 6.17
C THR A 45 13.96 -11.49 7.35
N ALA A 46 14.83 -12.45 7.66
CA ALA A 46 15.79 -12.32 8.76
C ALA A 46 16.62 -11.02 8.63
N GLY A 47 16.51 -10.14 9.63
CA GLY A 47 17.19 -8.85 9.66
C GLY A 47 16.38 -7.67 9.10
N GLU A 48 15.22 -7.91 8.50
CA GLU A 48 14.31 -6.86 8.05
C GLU A 48 13.48 -6.30 9.21
N LYS A 49 13.16 -5.01 9.12
CA LYS A 49 12.28 -4.32 10.06
C LYS A 49 11.03 -3.84 9.30
N PRO A 50 9.87 -3.73 9.97
CA PRO A 50 8.70 -3.09 9.38
C PRO A 50 9.07 -1.72 8.81
N THR A 51 8.72 -1.49 7.56
CA THR A 51 8.97 -0.20 6.90
C THR A 51 7.81 0.75 7.19
N PRO A 52 8.06 1.94 7.78
CA PRO A 52 7.00 2.89 8.05
C PRO A 52 6.46 3.51 6.74
N ALA A 53 5.17 3.81 6.71
CA ALA A 53 4.52 4.60 5.67
C ALA A 53 4.20 6.01 6.23
N PRO A 54 5.15 6.98 6.16
CA PRO A 54 4.95 8.31 6.74
C PRO A 54 3.90 9.11 5.96
N LYS A 55 3.27 10.06 6.66
CA LYS A 55 2.34 11.01 6.04
C LYS A 55 3.05 11.83 4.95
N ILE A 56 2.34 12.05 3.85
CA ILE A 56 2.83 12.88 2.74
C ILE A 56 2.68 14.36 3.09
N PHE A 57 3.73 15.14 2.84
CA PHE A 57 3.74 16.60 2.97
C PHE A 57 4.13 17.26 1.64
N LYS A 58 3.99 18.59 1.54
CA LYS A 58 4.36 19.35 0.34
C LYS A 58 5.81 19.10 -0.09
N ASP A 59 6.75 19.02 0.86
CA ASP A 59 8.15 18.72 0.56
C ASP A 59 8.36 17.31 0.01
N THR A 60 7.55 16.34 0.44
CA THR A 60 7.56 14.97 -0.08
C THR A 60 7.19 14.92 -1.57
N CYS A 61 6.45 15.92 -2.07
CA CYS A 61 5.94 15.95 -3.44
C CYS A 61 6.93 16.58 -4.44
N ARG A 62 8.08 17.08 -3.96
CA ARG A 62 9.09 17.69 -4.81
C ARG A 62 9.79 16.61 -5.64
N ILE A 63 9.77 16.77 -6.95
CA ILE A 63 10.52 15.92 -7.87
C ILE A 63 12.01 16.26 -7.77
N ASP A 64 12.81 15.25 -7.46
CA ASP A 64 14.27 15.31 -7.62
C ASP A 64 14.63 14.81 -9.02
N TRP A 65 15.09 15.73 -9.86
CA TRP A 65 15.44 15.47 -11.26
C TRP A 65 16.73 14.66 -11.44
N ASN A 66 17.45 14.35 -10.37
CA ASN A 66 18.57 13.40 -10.42
C ASN A 66 18.09 11.94 -10.42
N TRP A 67 16.79 11.68 -10.20
CA TRP A 67 16.23 10.34 -10.27
C TRP A 67 16.10 9.82 -11.70
N CYS A 68 16.17 8.50 -11.86
CA CYS A 68 15.85 7.88 -13.15
C CYS A 68 14.38 8.11 -13.54
N ALA A 69 14.10 8.09 -14.84
CA ALA A 69 12.76 8.37 -15.38
C ALA A 69 11.67 7.48 -14.77
N GLU A 70 11.96 6.21 -14.52
CA GLU A 70 11.01 5.29 -13.89
C GLU A 70 10.68 5.69 -12.44
N LYS A 71 11.67 6.15 -11.67
CA LYS A 71 11.44 6.63 -10.31
C LYS A 71 10.62 7.91 -10.30
N VAL A 72 10.89 8.84 -11.21
CA VAL A 72 10.06 10.05 -11.38
C VAL A 72 8.62 9.66 -11.75
N TYR A 73 8.44 8.74 -12.71
CA TYR A 73 7.13 8.25 -13.13
C TYR A 73 6.36 7.61 -11.98
N ASN A 74 6.99 6.71 -11.22
CA ASN A 74 6.40 6.05 -10.06
C ASN A 74 6.07 7.05 -8.94
N HIS A 75 6.92 8.07 -8.74
CA HIS A 75 6.66 9.14 -7.78
C HIS A 75 5.41 9.94 -8.16
N VAL A 76 5.27 10.32 -9.44
CA VAL A 76 4.10 11.06 -9.94
C VAL A 76 2.82 10.25 -9.79
N ARG A 77 2.79 9.00 -10.26
CA ARG A 77 1.56 8.18 -10.18
C ARG A 77 1.21 7.80 -8.73
N GLY A 78 2.20 7.72 -7.85
CA GLY A 78 2.03 7.50 -6.41
C GLY A 78 1.52 8.73 -5.64
N LEU A 79 1.38 9.88 -6.30
CA LEU A 79 0.88 11.15 -5.74
C LEU A 79 -0.28 11.74 -6.58
N SER A 80 -0.83 10.96 -7.51
CA SER A 80 -1.90 11.40 -8.41
C SER A 80 -3.18 10.61 -8.13
N PRO A 81 -4.36 11.27 -8.03
CA PRO A 81 -4.61 12.70 -8.31
C PRO A 81 -4.37 13.66 -7.12
N TYR A 82 -3.99 13.15 -5.94
CA TYR A 82 -3.72 13.96 -4.74
C TYR A 82 -2.41 13.52 -4.08
N PRO A 83 -1.65 14.44 -3.45
CA PRO A 83 -1.99 15.84 -3.15
C PRO A 83 -1.61 16.84 -4.26
N ALA A 84 -1.44 16.33 -5.49
CA ALA A 84 -0.95 17.03 -6.69
C ALA A 84 -1.22 18.55 -6.74
#